data_AF-A0A8S8XR15-F1
#
_entry.id   AF-A0A8S8XR15-F1
#
_cell.length_a   1.000
_cell.length_b   1.000
_cell.length_c   1.000
_cell.angle_alpha   90.00
_cell.angle_beta   90.00
_cell.angle_gamma   90.00
#
_symmetry.space_group_name_H-M   'P 1'
#
loop_
_entity.id
_entity.type
_entity.pdbx_description
1 polymer ?
#
loop_
_entity_poly.entity_id
_entity_poly.type
_entity_poly.pdbx_seq_one_letter_code
_entity_poly.pdbx_strand_id
1 'polypeptide(L)'
;MKGGFYISAPPIVNEFGFAAIIPFLFAAATAYLFWNSVVPRQLRGLQVAFQTGEKRYEVHNVTRSVEDARNLLQTKGMRFGVTSYLFALTGVLILVFEFLMTKYNFSQGYHAASIVIALLFIAVPAVISSGSSLGAQVVKPVGAGKATLQNSDIWQNYSYVVLTLSWMILVSIIAIVLTTLDIPSFRVFSICAFVAFSPAVLAYGRVLGSAWQALKQSSVKIAGGEASPFHNHKPSPKQQAIAQIVNINLSVMPFIALNTIVSIPSISDRPKHVYPFG
;
A
#
# COMPACT_ATOMS: atom_id res chain seq x y z
N MET A 1 43.72 23.38 4.64
CA MET A 1 42.92 23.22 3.40
C MET A 1 41.64 22.48 3.75
N LYS A 2 40.49 23.15 3.77
CA LYS A 2 39.17 22.54 4.01
C LYS A 2 38.68 21.94 2.69
N GLY A 3 38.94 20.67 2.45
CA GLY A 3 38.37 19.91 1.35
C GLY A 3 36.93 19.52 1.67
N GLY A 4 35.99 20.45 1.47
CA GLY A 4 34.57 20.12 1.48
C GLY A 4 34.24 19.34 0.21
N PHE A 5 33.81 18.08 0.35
CA PHE A 5 33.17 17.37 -0.75
C PHE A 5 31.84 18.06 -1.04
N TYR A 6 31.80 18.86 -2.10
CA TYR A 6 30.55 19.31 -2.69
C TYR A 6 29.84 18.09 -3.29
N ILE A 7 28.91 17.51 -2.54
CA ILE A 7 27.97 16.53 -3.10
C ILE A 7 26.99 17.34 -3.95
N SER A 8 27.36 17.58 -5.21
CA SER A 8 26.44 18.14 -6.19
C SER A 8 25.41 17.06 -6.54
N ALA A 9 24.13 17.37 -6.40
CA ALA A 9 23.07 16.46 -6.83
C ALA A 9 23.21 16.22 -8.35
N PRO A 10 23.03 14.99 -8.85
CA PRO A 10 23.09 14.73 -10.29
C PRO A 10 22.08 15.62 -11.02
N PRO A 11 22.47 16.24 -12.14
CA PRO A 11 21.61 17.18 -12.85
C PRO A 11 20.38 16.45 -13.42
N ILE A 12 19.28 17.17 -13.57
CA ILE A 12 18.12 16.68 -14.34
C ILE A 12 18.42 16.98 -15.82
N VAL A 13 18.50 15.92 -16.62
CA VAL A 13 18.79 16.02 -18.05
C VAL A 13 17.48 15.96 -18.85
N ASN A 14 17.31 16.89 -19.79
CA ASN A 14 16.12 16.98 -20.65
C ASN A 14 16.29 16.21 -21.97
N GLU A 15 17.49 15.71 -22.25
CA GLU A 15 17.79 15.02 -23.49
C GLU A 15 17.29 13.58 -23.46
N PHE A 16 16.50 13.21 -24.47
CA PHE A 16 15.99 11.85 -24.62
C PHE A 16 17.01 10.99 -25.37
N GLY A 17 18.12 10.67 -24.71
CA GLY A 17 19.15 9.78 -25.25
C GLY A 17 18.74 8.31 -25.22
N PHE A 18 19.47 7.44 -25.93
CA PHE A 18 19.29 5.98 -25.86
C PHE A 18 19.39 5.44 -24.42
N ALA A 19 20.21 6.11 -23.58
CA ALA A 19 20.34 5.81 -22.16
C ALA A 19 19.03 5.98 -21.38
N ALA A 20 18.12 6.86 -21.81
CA ALA A 20 16.83 7.09 -21.17
C ALA A 20 15.87 5.91 -21.34
N ILE A 21 16.04 5.09 -22.38
CA ILE A 21 15.18 3.92 -22.66
C ILE A 21 15.51 2.75 -21.73
N ILE A 22 16.76 2.66 -21.28
CA ILE A 22 17.29 1.54 -20.51
C ILE A 22 16.49 1.32 -19.21
N PRO A 23 16.23 2.33 -18.36
CA PRO A 23 15.41 2.18 -17.17
C PRO A 23 14.02 1.61 -17.44
N PHE A 24 13.36 2.02 -18.54
CA PHE A 24 12.04 1.50 -18.90
C PHE A 24 12.09 0.03 -19.29
N LEU A 25 13.09 -0.37 -20.09
CA LEU A 25 13.22 -1.75 -20.54
C LEU A 25 13.49 -2.70 -19.35
N PHE A 26 14.41 -2.32 -18.46
CA PHE A 26 14.70 -3.10 -17.25
C PHE A 26 13.54 -3.11 -16.27
N ALA A 27 12.83 -1.99 -16.09
CA ALA A 27 11.63 -1.93 -15.26
C ALA A 27 10.52 -2.84 -15.81
N ALA A 28 10.25 -2.78 -17.11
CA ALA A 28 9.24 -3.62 -17.76
C ALA A 28 9.59 -5.10 -17.70
N ALA A 29 10.84 -5.47 -17.99
CA ALA A 29 11.31 -6.86 -17.90
C ALA A 29 11.19 -7.39 -16.47
N THR A 30 11.62 -6.60 -15.47
CA THR A 30 11.54 -6.99 -14.06
C THR A 30 10.09 -7.10 -13.58
N ALA A 31 9.24 -6.14 -13.95
CA ALA A 31 7.80 -6.18 -13.63
C ALA A 31 7.11 -7.39 -14.26
N TYR A 32 7.46 -7.73 -15.50
CA TYR A 32 6.94 -8.92 -16.19
C TYR A 32 7.34 -10.23 -15.48
N LEU A 33 8.61 -10.35 -15.08
CA LEU A 33 9.09 -11.48 -14.29
C LEU A 33 8.37 -11.59 -12.95
N PHE A 34 8.18 -10.45 -12.28
CA PHE A 34 7.46 -10.38 -11.01
C PHE A 34 6.01 -10.83 -11.16
N TRP A 35 5.32 -10.36 -12.19
CA TRP A 35 3.95 -10.74 -12.52
C TRP A 35 3.81 -12.24 -12.81
N ASN A 36 4.66 -12.80 -13.68
CA ASN A 36 4.50 -14.18 -14.11
C ASN A 36 4.96 -15.20 -13.05
N SER A 37 5.94 -14.83 -12.22
CA SER A 37 6.59 -15.78 -11.32
C SER A 37 6.30 -15.54 -9.85
N VAL A 38 6.34 -14.29 -9.39
CA VAL A 38 6.29 -13.99 -7.95
C VAL A 38 4.85 -13.89 -7.47
N VAL A 39 4.02 -13.05 -8.11
CA VAL A 39 2.65 -12.78 -7.65
C VAL A 39 1.81 -14.05 -7.49
N PRO A 40 1.73 -14.97 -8.47
CA PRO A 40 0.90 -16.16 -8.36
C PRO A 40 1.42 -17.15 -7.32
N ARG A 41 2.75 -17.20 -7.09
CA ARG A 41 3.36 -18.05 -6.07
C ARG A 41 3.05 -17.56 -4.66
N GLN A 42 3.02 -16.24 -4.44
CA GLN A 42 2.66 -15.66 -3.14
C GLN A 42 1.19 -15.90 -2.77
N LEU A 43 0.33 -16.05 -3.77
CA LEU A 43 -1.09 -16.31 -3.57
C LEU A 43 -1.44 -17.80 -3.58
N ARG A 44 -0.46 -18.71 -3.62
CA ARG A 44 -0.70 -20.16 -3.55
C ARG A 44 -1.10 -20.54 -2.12
N GLY A 45 -2.25 -21.18 -1.96
CA GLY A 45 -2.77 -21.57 -0.64
C GLY A 45 -3.49 -20.42 0.06
N LEU A 46 -4.03 -19.46 -0.70
CA LEU A 46 -4.83 -18.37 -0.16
C LEU A 46 -6.10 -18.94 0.47
N GLN A 47 -6.32 -18.60 1.74
CA GLN A 47 -7.50 -19.00 2.50
C GLN A 47 -8.28 -17.76 2.90
N VAL A 48 -9.60 -17.82 2.76
CA VAL A 48 -10.51 -16.78 3.25
C VAL A 48 -11.33 -17.38 4.37
N ALA A 49 -11.41 -16.66 5.48
CA ALA A 49 -12.19 -17.05 6.65
C ALA A 49 -13.47 -16.22 6.71
N PHE A 50 -14.62 -16.86 6.60
CA PHE A 50 -15.92 -16.23 6.78
C PHE A 50 -16.36 -16.35 8.23
N GLN A 51 -16.86 -15.27 8.81
CA GLN A 51 -17.41 -15.31 10.16
C GLN A 51 -18.86 -15.84 10.10
N THR A 52 -19.08 -17.08 10.56
CA THR A 52 -20.41 -17.74 10.55
C THR A 52 -21.15 -17.56 11.88
N GLY A 53 -20.48 -17.06 12.92
CA GLY A 53 -21.11 -16.73 14.21
C GLY A 53 -20.17 -16.00 15.17
N GLU A 54 -20.57 -15.85 16.44
CA GLU A 54 -19.66 -15.32 17.46
C GLU A 54 -18.42 -16.21 17.54
N LYS A 55 -17.26 -15.66 17.19
CA LYS A 55 -15.96 -16.33 17.34
C LYS A 55 -15.80 -17.64 16.56
N ARG A 56 -16.68 -17.90 15.59
CA ARG A 56 -16.63 -19.05 14.68
C ARG A 56 -16.34 -18.58 13.26
N TYR A 57 -15.30 -19.19 12.67
CA TYR A 57 -14.86 -18.91 11.32
C TYR A 57 -14.91 -20.18 10.49
N GLU A 58 -15.39 -20.07 9.26
CA GLU A 58 -15.32 -21.12 8.26
C GLU A 58 -14.24 -20.74 7.24
N VAL A 59 -13.22 -21.58 7.13
CA VAL A 59 -12.07 -21.32 6.24
C VAL A 59 -12.28 -22.01 4.91
N HIS A 60 -12.34 -21.24 3.84
CA HIS A 60 -12.43 -21.73 2.48
C HIS A 60 -11.09 -21.50 1.78
N ASN A 61 -10.55 -22.56 1.18
CA ASN A 61 -9.37 -22.45 0.33
C ASN A 61 -9.77 -21.85 -1.01
N VAL A 62 -9.29 -20.64 -1.29
CA VAL A 62 -9.57 -19.92 -2.54
C VAL A 62 -8.63 -20.38 -3.65
N THR A 63 -7.38 -20.72 -3.33
CA THR A 63 -6.39 -21.23 -4.29
C THR A 63 -5.69 -22.46 -3.72
N ARG A 64 -5.55 -23.52 -4.51
CA ARG A 64 -4.77 -24.71 -4.14
C ARG A 64 -3.46 -24.78 -4.93
N SER A 65 -3.49 -24.31 -6.17
CA SER A 65 -2.35 -24.27 -7.08
C SER A 65 -1.95 -22.84 -7.46
N VAL A 66 -0.76 -22.70 -8.07
CA VAL A 66 -0.30 -21.44 -8.68
C VAL A 66 -1.20 -21.04 -9.86
N GLU A 67 -1.74 -22.04 -10.57
CA GLU A 67 -2.64 -21.82 -11.70
C GLU A 67 -4.00 -21.28 -11.25
N ASP A 68 -4.53 -21.78 -10.13
CA ASP A 68 -5.76 -21.25 -9.54
C ASP A 68 -5.59 -19.78 -9.15
N ALA A 69 -4.43 -19.44 -8.57
CA ALA A 69 -4.09 -18.07 -8.24
C ALA A 69 -3.98 -17.18 -9.49
N ARG A 70 -3.37 -17.68 -10.56
CA ARG A 70 -3.28 -16.98 -11.86
C ARG A 70 -4.67 -16.72 -12.45
N ASN A 71 -5.52 -17.75 -12.48
CA ASN A 71 -6.90 -17.64 -12.96
C ASN A 71 -7.72 -16.65 -12.14
N LEU A 72 -7.57 -16.68 -10.81
CA LEU A 72 -8.23 -15.72 -9.91
C LEU A 72 -7.80 -14.27 -10.21
N LEU A 73 -6.50 -14.02 -10.35
CA LEU A 73 -5.95 -12.70 -10.68
C LEU A 73 -6.43 -12.17 -12.04
N GLN A 74 -6.73 -13.07 -12.96
CA GLN A 74 -7.30 -12.76 -14.27
C GLN A 74 -8.82 -12.57 -14.26
N THR A 75 -9.50 -12.64 -13.12
CA THR A 75 -10.94 -12.33 -13.05
C THR A 75 -11.20 -10.81 -13.16
N LYS A 76 -12.36 -10.43 -13.72
CA LYS A 76 -12.73 -9.03 -13.99
C LYS A 76 -12.60 -8.12 -12.75
N GLY A 77 -12.91 -8.65 -11.55
CA GLY A 77 -12.81 -7.90 -10.30
C GLY A 77 -11.38 -7.68 -9.81
N MET A 78 -10.46 -8.62 -10.03
CA MET A 78 -9.08 -8.51 -9.53
C MET A 78 -8.12 -7.83 -10.52
N ARG A 79 -8.41 -7.87 -11.83
CA ARG A 79 -7.59 -7.24 -12.87
C ARG A 79 -7.26 -5.78 -12.59
N PHE A 80 -8.22 -5.03 -12.06
CA PHE A 80 -8.02 -3.61 -11.77
C PHE A 80 -6.99 -3.37 -10.66
N GLY A 81 -7.10 -4.12 -9.55
CA GLY A 81 -6.15 -4.04 -8.44
C GLY A 81 -4.76 -4.52 -8.86
N VAL A 82 -4.70 -5.62 -9.60
CA VAL A 82 -3.43 -6.15 -10.16
C VAL A 82 -2.76 -5.15 -11.09
N THR A 83 -3.52 -4.55 -12.01
CA THR A 83 -2.97 -3.58 -12.97
C THR A 83 -2.46 -2.34 -12.23
N SER A 84 -3.25 -1.79 -11.30
CA SER A 84 -2.85 -0.66 -10.46
C SER A 84 -1.55 -0.95 -9.70
N TYR A 85 -1.41 -2.15 -9.14
CA TYR A 85 -0.19 -2.60 -8.48
C TYR A 85 1.00 -2.67 -9.44
N LEU A 86 0.83 -3.26 -10.63
CA LEU A 86 1.90 -3.38 -11.62
C LEU A 86 2.35 -2.02 -12.16
N PHE A 87 1.42 -1.07 -12.34
CA PHE A 87 1.75 0.30 -12.71
C PHE A 87 2.62 0.97 -11.64
N ALA A 88 2.20 0.93 -10.38
CA ALA A 88 2.96 1.51 -9.27
C ALA A 88 4.34 0.85 -9.11
N LEU A 89 4.39 -0.49 -9.18
CA LEU A 89 5.65 -1.25 -9.13
C LEU A 89 6.59 -0.85 -10.28
N THR A 90 6.06 -0.74 -11.50
CA THR A 90 6.84 -0.34 -12.67
C THR A 90 7.37 1.09 -12.50
N GLY A 91 6.55 2.02 -12.02
CA GLY A 91 6.99 3.40 -11.72
C GLY A 91 8.14 3.44 -10.70
N VAL A 92 8.03 2.68 -9.60
CA VAL A 92 9.12 2.56 -8.61
C VAL A 92 10.37 1.94 -9.24
N LEU A 93 10.23 0.88 -10.05
CA LEU A 93 11.35 0.24 -10.72
C LEU A 93 12.05 1.18 -11.71
N ILE A 94 11.31 2.03 -12.43
CA ILE A 94 11.90 3.07 -13.29
C ILE A 94 12.80 3.99 -12.45
N LEU A 95 12.31 4.50 -11.31
CA LEU A 95 13.13 5.34 -10.41
C LEU A 95 14.36 4.60 -9.87
N VAL A 96 14.22 3.33 -9.52
CA VAL A 96 15.33 2.50 -9.05
C VAL A 96 16.38 2.34 -10.15
N PHE A 97 15.98 1.95 -11.36
CA PHE A 97 16.93 1.78 -12.46
C PHE A 97 17.56 3.11 -12.91
N GLU A 98 16.80 4.21 -12.88
CA GLU A 98 17.33 5.56 -13.13
C GLU A 98 18.40 5.94 -12.08
N PHE A 99 18.13 5.66 -10.80
CA PHE A 99 19.09 5.85 -9.73
C PHE A 99 20.33 4.98 -9.91
N LEU A 100 20.18 3.71 -10.28
CA LEU A 100 21.32 2.81 -10.53
C LEU A 100 22.15 3.27 -11.74
N MET A 101 21.52 3.68 -12.83
CA MET A 101 22.19 4.21 -14.02
C MET A 101 23.03 5.44 -13.68
N THR A 102 22.48 6.34 -12.87
CA THR A 102 23.21 7.54 -12.40
C THR A 102 24.33 7.16 -11.44
N LYS A 103 24.09 6.26 -10.48
CA LYS A 103 25.07 5.82 -9.48
C LYS A 103 26.28 5.10 -10.08
N TYR A 104 26.08 4.35 -11.16
CA TYR A 104 27.15 3.63 -11.87
C TYR A 104 27.72 4.41 -13.07
N ASN A 105 27.41 5.70 -13.19
CA ASN A 105 27.90 6.60 -14.25
C ASN A 105 27.54 6.16 -15.69
N PHE A 106 26.46 5.39 -15.87
CA PHE A 106 25.90 5.10 -17.18
C PHE A 106 25.04 6.24 -17.72
N SER A 107 24.65 7.19 -16.86
CA SER A 107 23.94 8.42 -17.21
C SER A 107 24.60 9.64 -16.58
N GLN A 108 24.59 10.77 -17.29
CA GLN A 108 25.10 12.06 -16.81
C GLN A 108 24.18 12.71 -15.74
N GLY A 109 22.98 12.17 -15.55
CA GLY A 109 21.99 12.69 -14.63
C GLY A 109 20.67 11.94 -14.69
N TYR A 110 19.66 12.44 -13.98
CA TYR A 110 18.32 11.87 -14.01
C TYR A 110 17.54 12.39 -15.21
N HIS A 111 17.03 11.51 -16.05
CA HIS A 111 16.22 11.90 -17.20
C HIS A 111 14.85 12.42 -16.74
N ALA A 112 14.52 13.66 -17.11
CA ALA A 112 13.28 14.32 -16.70
C ALA A 112 12.04 13.50 -17.09
N ALA A 113 12.04 12.94 -18.31
CA ALA A 113 10.92 12.13 -18.80
C ALA A 113 10.74 10.81 -18.01
N SER A 114 11.84 10.13 -17.64
CA SER A 114 11.80 8.94 -16.78
C SER A 114 11.16 9.26 -15.44
N ILE A 115 11.57 10.36 -14.81
CA ILE A 115 11.00 10.80 -13.53
C ILE A 115 9.51 11.10 -13.67
N VAL A 116 9.10 11.87 -14.69
CA VAL A 116 7.69 12.24 -14.89
C VAL A 116 6.82 10.99 -15.12
N ILE A 117 7.24 10.08 -15.99
CA ILE A 117 6.48 8.85 -16.27
C ILE A 117 6.42 7.97 -15.02
N ALA A 118 7.52 7.83 -14.30
CA ALA A 118 7.54 7.06 -13.06
C ALA A 118 6.60 7.65 -12.00
N LEU A 119 6.62 8.96 -11.81
CA LEU A 119 5.72 9.65 -10.88
C LEU A 119 4.26 9.51 -11.28
N LEU A 120 3.93 9.57 -12.58
CA LEU A 120 2.57 9.28 -13.06
C LEU A 120 2.15 7.84 -12.76
N PHE A 121 3.04 6.88 -12.99
CA PHE A 121 2.79 5.45 -12.72
C PHE A 121 2.61 5.15 -11.24
N ILE A 122 3.15 5.98 -10.35
CA ILE A 122 2.95 5.88 -8.90
C ILE A 122 1.69 6.64 -8.48
N ALA A 123 1.51 7.88 -8.94
CA ALA A 123 0.46 8.78 -8.49
C ALA A 123 -0.93 8.34 -8.94
N VAL A 124 -1.08 7.88 -10.19
CA VAL A 124 -2.39 7.49 -10.73
C VAL A 124 -2.99 6.30 -9.95
N PRO A 125 -2.28 5.17 -9.75
CA PRO A 125 -2.77 4.10 -8.89
C PRO A 125 -3.03 4.54 -7.45
N ALA A 126 -2.20 5.44 -6.91
CA ALA A 126 -2.37 5.92 -5.52
C ALA A 126 -3.67 6.72 -5.34
N VAL A 127 -4.01 7.61 -6.29
CA VAL A 127 -5.28 8.35 -6.29
C VAL A 127 -6.46 7.40 -6.46
N ILE A 128 -6.38 6.47 -7.40
CA ILE A 128 -7.41 5.43 -7.63
C ILE A 128 -7.62 4.58 -6.36
N SER A 129 -6.54 4.19 -5.68
CA SER A 129 -6.59 3.42 -4.44
C SER A 129 -7.26 4.19 -3.30
N SER A 130 -6.95 5.48 -3.17
CA SER A 130 -7.61 6.34 -2.17
C SER A 130 -9.09 6.50 -2.47
N GLY A 131 -9.43 6.77 -3.74
CA GLY A 131 -10.80 6.91 -4.22
C GLY A 131 -11.67 5.68 -4.00
N SER A 132 -11.17 4.51 -4.39
CA SER A 132 -11.86 3.23 -4.17
C SER A 132 -12.01 2.88 -2.69
N SER A 133 -11.01 3.21 -1.86
CA SER A 133 -11.10 3.04 -0.40
C SER A 133 -12.16 3.93 0.22
N LEU A 134 -12.27 5.19 -0.23
CA LEU A 134 -13.29 6.13 0.21
C LEU A 134 -14.69 5.67 -0.24
N GLY A 135 -14.82 5.23 -1.49
CA GLY A 135 -16.04 4.65 -2.05
C GLY A 135 -16.55 3.46 -1.25
N ALA A 136 -15.66 2.53 -0.89
CA ALA A 136 -16.01 1.37 -0.07
C ALA A 136 -16.39 1.72 1.38
N GLN A 137 -15.96 2.86 1.90
CA GLN A 137 -16.31 3.34 3.25
C GLN A 137 -17.64 4.09 3.28
N VAL A 138 -17.96 4.85 2.22
CA VAL A 138 -19.13 5.73 2.16
C VAL A 138 -20.33 5.04 1.50
N VAL A 139 -20.11 4.31 0.42
CA VAL A 139 -21.18 3.64 -0.33
C VAL A 139 -21.44 2.28 0.30
N LYS A 140 -22.56 2.15 1.02
CA LYS A 140 -22.99 0.86 1.57
C LYS A 140 -23.13 -0.15 0.42
N PRO A 141 -22.61 -1.38 0.54
CA PRO A 141 -22.89 -2.42 -0.43
C PRO A 141 -24.40 -2.63 -0.47
N VAL A 142 -24.99 -2.57 -1.68
CA VAL A 142 -26.41 -2.82 -1.88
C VAL A 142 -26.70 -4.23 -1.34
N GLY A 143 -27.45 -4.30 -0.25
CA GLY A 143 -27.84 -5.56 0.36
C GLY A 143 -28.53 -6.46 -0.67
N ALA A 144 -28.33 -7.77 -0.54
CA ALA A 144 -28.79 -8.83 -1.42
C ALA A 144 -30.34 -8.92 -1.56
N GLY A 145 -30.98 -7.88 -2.10
CA GLY A 145 -32.32 -7.92 -2.67
C GLY A 145 -32.21 -8.40 -4.11
N LYS A 146 -32.68 -9.61 -4.39
CA LYS A 146 -32.53 -10.41 -5.63
C LYS A 146 -33.00 -9.76 -6.96
N ALA A 147 -33.26 -8.45 -7.04
CA ALA A 147 -33.83 -7.81 -8.23
C ALA A 147 -33.05 -6.61 -8.81
N THR A 148 -31.93 -6.16 -8.20
CA THR A 148 -31.23 -4.93 -8.67
C THR A 148 -29.74 -5.10 -9.01
N LEU A 149 -29.20 -6.32 -8.99
CA LEU A 149 -27.78 -6.63 -9.24
C LEU A 149 -27.26 -6.26 -10.64
N GLN A 150 -28.13 -6.03 -11.63
CA GLN A 150 -27.70 -5.62 -12.98
C GLN A 150 -27.58 -4.10 -13.17
N ASN A 151 -28.18 -3.29 -12.28
CA ASN A 151 -28.20 -1.83 -12.40
C ASN A 151 -27.31 -1.13 -11.36
N SER A 152 -26.71 -1.88 -10.41
CA SER A 152 -25.85 -1.32 -9.36
C SER A 152 -24.43 -0.98 -9.84
N ASP A 153 -23.89 -1.69 -10.83
CA ASP A 153 -22.48 -1.57 -11.20
C ASP A 153 -22.12 -0.19 -11.78
N ILE A 154 -22.98 0.39 -12.61
CA ILE A 154 -22.74 1.69 -13.25
C ILE A 154 -22.85 2.82 -12.22
N TRP A 155 -23.90 2.78 -11.39
CA TRP A 155 -24.15 3.79 -10.37
C TRP A 155 -23.08 3.76 -9.26
N GLN A 156 -22.61 2.57 -8.88
CA GLN A 156 -21.54 2.40 -7.92
C GLN A 156 -20.20 2.92 -8.47
N ASN A 157 -19.86 2.59 -9.71
CA ASN A 157 -18.66 3.12 -10.36
C ASN A 157 -18.71 4.64 -10.52
N TYR A 158 -19.86 5.20 -10.92
CA TYR A 158 -20.06 6.64 -11.00
C TYR A 158 -19.90 7.31 -9.63
N SER A 159 -20.50 6.74 -8.58
CA SER A 159 -20.37 7.24 -7.21
C SER A 159 -18.91 7.24 -6.75
N TYR A 160 -18.13 6.21 -7.09
CA TYR A 160 -16.71 6.13 -6.73
C TYR A 160 -15.89 7.22 -7.42
N VAL A 161 -16.14 7.48 -8.70
CA VAL A 161 -15.45 8.54 -9.45
C VAL A 161 -15.79 9.92 -8.88
N VAL A 162 -17.08 10.22 -8.68
CA VAL A 162 -17.54 11.51 -8.14
C VAL A 162 -16.98 11.76 -6.74
N LEU A 163 -16.96 10.73 -5.89
CA LEU A 163 -16.43 10.82 -4.53
C LEU A 163 -14.92 11.04 -4.53
N THR A 164 -14.18 10.37 -5.42
CA THR A 164 -12.74 10.58 -5.59
C THR A 164 -12.42 12.00 -6.04
N LEU A 165 -13.16 12.51 -7.04
CA LEU A 165 -13.00 13.89 -7.52
C LEU A 165 -13.31 14.90 -6.42
N SER A 166 -14.42 14.71 -5.71
CA SER A 166 -14.81 15.56 -4.56
C SER A 166 -13.72 15.55 -3.48
N TRP A 167 -13.12 14.40 -3.20
CA TRP A 167 -12.03 14.28 -2.23
C TRP A 167 -10.77 15.02 -2.68
N MET A 168 -10.36 14.89 -3.94
CA MET A 168 -9.20 15.60 -4.47
C MET A 168 -9.42 17.13 -4.54
N ILE A 169 -10.66 17.57 -4.79
CA ILE A 169 -11.04 18.98 -4.69
C ILE A 169 -10.88 19.48 -3.25
N LEU A 170 -11.35 18.71 -2.26
CA LEU A 170 -11.18 19.05 -0.84
C LEU A 170 -9.69 19.17 -0.46
N VAL A 171 -8.86 18.21 -0.88
CA VAL A 171 -7.40 18.29 -0.67
C VAL A 171 -6.81 19.55 -1.29
N SER A 172 -7.29 19.94 -2.47
CA SER A 172 -6.83 21.15 -3.17
C SER A 172 -7.26 22.42 -2.44
N ILE A 173 -8.48 22.46 -1.88
CA ILE A 173 -8.94 23.57 -1.03
C ILE A 173 -8.05 23.70 0.20
N ILE A 174 -7.71 22.58 0.86
CA ILE A 174 -6.77 22.59 2.00
C ILE A 174 -5.41 23.15 1.56
N ALA A 175 -4.88 22.75 0.41
CA ALA A 175 -3.60 23.24 -0.10
C ALA A 175 -3.62 24.77 -0.30
N ILE A 176 -4.70 25.29 -0.90
CA ILE A 176 -4.88 26.73 -1.11
C ILE A 176 -4.95 27.46 0.23
N VAL A 177 -5.78 27.00 1.17
CA VAL A 177 -5.92 27.62 2.49
C VAL A 177 -4.58 27.66 3.23
N LEU A 178 -3.84 26.55 3.25
CA LEU A 178 -2.53 26.51 3.94
C LEU A 178 -1.50 27.42 3.27
N THR A 179 -1.55 27.55 1.94
CA THR A 179 -0.66 28.46 1.20
C THR A 179 -0.99 29.92 1.50
N THR A 180 -2.27 30.27 1.61
CA THR A 180 -2.72 31.62 2.02
C THR A 180 -2.34 31.97 3.46
N LEU A 181 -2.10 30.97 4.31
CA LEU A 181 -1.62 31.13 5.69
C LEU A 181 -0.08 31.17 5.80
N ASP A 182 0.63 31.36 4.69
CA ASP A 182 2.10 31.39 4.60
C ASP A 182 2.80 30.16 5.21
N ILE A 183 2.14 28.99 5.16
CA ILE A 183 2.73 27.74 5.63
C ILE A 183 3.80 27.28 4.62
N PRO A 184 5.00 26.86 5.07
CA PRO A 184 6.07 26.40 4.18
C PRO A 184 5.62 25.25 3.25
N SER A 185 6.00 25.31 1.98
CA SER A 185 5.51 24.39 0.93
C SER A 185 5.74 22.91 1.23
N PHE A 186 6.85 22.54 1.90
CA PHE A 186 7.10 21.15 2.30
C PHE A 186 6.05 20.62 3.30
N ARG A 187 5.57 21.51 4.19
CA ARG A 187 4.57 21.17 5.20
C ARG A 187 3.18 21.10 4.55
N VAL A 188 2.87 22.02 3.63
CA VAL A 188 1.66 21.94 2.80
C VAL A 188 1.61 20.62 2.06
N PHE A 189 2.68 20.25 1.35
CA PHE A 189 2.77 18.97 0.64
C PHE A 189 2.55 17.78 1.57
N SER A 190 3.20 17.76 2.73
CA SER A 190 3.08 16.64 3.69
C SER A 190 1.65 16.49 4.22
N ILE A 191 1.00 17.60 4.59
CA ILE A 191 -0.39 17.61 5.07
C ILE A 191 -1.34 17.16 3.95
N CYS A 192 -1.22 17.75 2.76
CA CYS A 192 -2.08 17.40 1.62
C CYS A 192 -1.89 15.94 1.19
N ALA A 193 -0.66 15.43 1.16
CA ALA A 193 -0.40 14.01 0.88
C ALA A 193 -1.04 13.11 1.95
N PHE A 194 -0.88 13.43 3.23
CA PHE A 194 -1.51 12.66 4.31
C PHE A 194 -3.05 12.65 4.18
N VAL A 195 -3.67 13.81 3.94
CA VAL A 195 -5.13 13.89 3.75
C VAL A 195 -5.55 13.13 2.49
N ALA A 196 -4.86 13.31 1.37
CA ALA A 196 -5.16 12.62 0.11
C ALA A 196 -5.15 11.10 0.27
N PHE A 197 -4.22 10.54 1.05
CA PHE A 197 -4.10 9.09 1.26
C PHE A 197 -4.81 8.57 2.51
N SER A 198 -5.38 9.44 3.35
CA SER A 198 -6.03 9.04 4.59
C SER A 198 -7.17 8.02 4.40
N PRO A 199 -8.01 8.04 3.34
CA PRO A 199 -9.03 7.01 3.15
C PRO A 199 -8.43 5.60 3.00
N ALA A 200 -7.31 5.49 2.27
CA ALA A 200 -6.61 4.21 2.10
C ALA A 200 -5.98 3.74 3.43
N VAL A 201 -5.38 4.66 4.20
CA VAL A 201 -4.80 4.37 5.52
C VAL A 201 -5.88 3.86 6.49
N LEU A 202 -7.04 4.51 6.53
CA LEU A 202 -8.16 4.10 7.38
C LEU A 202 -8.77 2.76 6.96
N ALA A 203 -8.95 2.55 5.65
CA ALA A 203 -9.43 1.27 5.12
C ALA A 203 -8.49 0.13 5.50
N TYR A 204 -7.18 0.33 5.31
CA TYR A 204 -6.16 -0.63 5.71
C TYR A 204 -6.15 -0.87 7.22
N GLY A 205 -6.24 0.19 8.03
CA GLY A 205 -6.33 0.08 9.49
C GLY A 205 -7.51 -0.76 9.96
N ARG A 206 -8.69 -0.60 9.34
CA ARG A 206 -9.88 -1.41 9.64
C ARG A 206 -9.70 -2.88 9.30
N VAL A 207 -9.14 -3.18 8.12
CA VAL A 207 -8.89 -4.56 7.66
C VAL A 207 -7.82 -5.24 8.51
N LEU A 208 -6.74 -4.52 8.82
CA LEU A 208 -5.67 -5.02 9.69
C LEU A 208 -6.18 -5.24 11.12
N GLY A 209 -7.02 -4.34 11.64
CA GLY A 209 -7.62 -4.50 12.97
C GLY A 209 -8.52 -5.74 13.09
N SER A 210 -9.38 -5.99 12.09
CA SER A 210 -10.22 -7.19 12.10
C SER A 210 -9.40 -8.48 11.93
N ALA A 211 -8.40 -8.47 11.06
CA ALA A 211 -7.48 -9.59 10.88
C ALA A 211 -6.63 -9.85 12.14
N TRP A 212 -6.15 -8.79 12.79
CA TRP A 212 -5.39 -8.88 14.04
C TRP A 212 -6.21 -9.55 15.14
N GLN A 213 -7.47 -9.16 15.32
CA GLN A 213 -8.33 -9.75 16.34
C GLN A 213 -8.56 -11.25 16.08
N ALA A 214 -8.81 -11.63 14.83
CA ALA A 214 -9.01 -13.02 14.46
C ALA A 214 -7.72 -13.85 14.63
N LEU A 215 -6.56 -13.30 14.24
CA LEU A 215 -5.25 -13.93 14.44
C LEU A 215 -4.90 -14.08 15.91
N LYS A 216 -5.14 -13.04 16.72
CA LYS A 216 -4.92 -13.06 18.17
C LYS A 216 -5.75 -14.14 18.83
N GLN A 217 -7.02 -14.22 18.46
CA GLN A 217 -7.91 -15.27 18.94
C GLN A 217 -7.43 -16.68 18.55
N SER A 218 -6.99 -16.83 17.30
CA SER A 218 -6.42 -18.08 16.79
C SER A 218 -5.17 -18.48 17.57
N SER A 219 -4.22 -17.55 17.76
CA SER A 219 -2.95 -17.81 18.42
C SER A 219 -3.14 -18.17 19.88
N VAL A 220 -4.08 -17.53 20.59
CA VAL A 220 -4.41 -17.87 21.99
C VAL A 220 -4.92 -19.31 22.10
N LYS A 221 -5.85 -19.72 21.24
CA LYS A 221 -6.41 -21.09 21.25
C LYS A 221 -5.35 -22.14 20.90
N ILE A 222 -4.53 -21.89 19.88
CA ILE A 222 -3.45 -22.80 19.49
C ILE A 222 -2.41 -22.89 20.61
N ALA A 223 -2.03 -21.78 21.23
CA ALA A 223 -1.08 -21.76 22.35
C ALA A 223 -1.58 -22.53 23.58
N GLY A 224 -2.90 -22.61 23.78
CA GLY A 224 -3.55 -23.39 24.84
C GLY A 224 -3.80 -24.86 24.50
N GLY A 225 -3.40 -25.33 23.32
CA GLY A 225 -3.60 -26.73 22.90
C GLY A 225 -4.99 -27.04 22.32
N GLU A 226 -5.82 -26.03 22.10
CA GLU A 226 -7.15 -26.17 21.53
C GLU A 226 -7.14 -26.03 20.00
N ALA A 227 -8.14 -26.62 19.33
CA ALA A 227 -8.37 -26.37 17.92
C ALA A 227 -8.72 -24.89 17.69
N SER A 228 -8.12 -24.27 16.68
CA SER A 228 -8.38 -22.88 16.33
C SER A 228 -9.48 -22.78 15.28
N PRO A 229 -10.21 -21.65 15.20
CA PRO A 229 -11.15 -21.39 14.12
C PRO A 229 -10.55 -21.53 12.72
N PHE A 230 -9.23 -21.42 12.59
CA PHE A 230 -8.53 -21.58 11.32
C PHE A 230 -7.93 -22.98 11.12
N HIS A 231 -7.78 -23.75 12.19
CA HIS A 231 -7.12 -25.05 12.19
C HIS A 231 -7.96 -26.02 13.02
N ASN A 232 -8.77 -26.84 12.34
CA ASN A 232 -9.75 -27.72 12.97
C ASN A 232 -9.14 -29.02 13.56
N HIS A 233 -7.82 -29.06 13.72
CA HIS A 233 -7.07 -30.17 14.32
C HIS A 233 -6.41 -29.73 15.64
N LYS A 234 -6.16 -30.68 16.55
CA LYS A 234 -5.39 -30.40 17.77
C LYS A 234 -3.94 -30.04 17.41
N PRO A 235 -3.40 -28.92 17.91
CA PRO A 235 -2.06 -28.46 17.53
C PRO A 235 -0.95 -29.30 18.19
N SER A 236 0.09 -29.60 17.42
CA SER A 236 1.31 -30.25 17.92
C SER A 236 2.10 -29.36 18.89
N PRO A 237 2.94 -29.90 19.78
CA PRO A 237 3.75 -29.10 20.71
C PRO A 237 4.60 -28.02 20.03
N LYS A 238 5.13 -28.31 18.84
CA LYS A 238 5.87 -27.35 18.02
C LYS A 238 4.98 -26.19 17.56
N GLN A 239 3.75 -26.48 17.12
CA GLN A 239 2.78 -25.45 16.72
C GLN A 239 2.32 -24.61 17.93
N GLN A 240 2.20 -25.20 19.11
CA GLN A 240 1.87 -24.49 20.34
C GLN A 240 2.98 -23.48 20.71
N ALA A 241 4.25 -23.90 20.65
CA ALA A 241 5.38 -23.00 20.91
C ALA A 241 5.45 -21.83 19.91
N ILE A 242 5.27 -22.11 18.62
CA ILE A 242 5.21 -21.07 17.58
C ILE A 242 4.03 -20.12 17.84
N ALA A 243 2.86 -20.66 18.18
CA ALA A 243 1.68 -19.85 18.47
C ALA A 243 1.86 -18.97 19.71
N GLN A 244 2.59 -19.40 20.73
CA GLN A 244 2.94 -18.57 21.89
C GLN A 244 3.79 -17.36 21.48
N ILE A 245 4.82 -17.57 20.65
CA ILE A 245 5.66 -16.48 20.11
C ILE A 245 4.82 -15.50 19.30
N VAL A 246 3.97 -16.02 18.40
CA VAL A 246 3.06 -15.20 17.59
C VAL A 246 2.08 -14.42 18.49
N ASN A 247 1.55 -15.06 19.53
CA ASN A 247 0.63 -14.45 20.48
C ASN A 247 1.28 -13.26 21.22
N ILE A 248 2.53 -13.39 21.65
CA ILE A 248 3.31 -12.31 22.27
C ILE A 248 3.52 -11.18 21.27
N ASN A 249 3.99 -11.48 20.05
CA ASN A 249 4.20 -10.46 19.03
C ASN A 249 2.91 -9.68 18.73
N LEU A 250 1.80 -10.39 18.53
CA LEU A 250 0.48 -9.78 18.32
C LEU A 250 0.03 -8.92 19.51
N SER A 251 0.36 -9.28 20.75
CA SER A 251 0.09 -8.43 21.92
C SER A 251 0.88 -7.12 21.90
N VAL A 252 2.10 -7.13 21.38
CA VAL A 252 3.01 -5.97 21.40
C VAL A 252 2.68 -4.95 20.28
N MET A 253 2.11 -5.41 19.16
CA MET A 253 1.84 -4.56 17.99
C MET A 253 1.03 -3.28 18.30
N PRO A 254 -0.07 -3.28 19.08
CA PRO A 254 -0.80 -2.05 19.39
C PRO A 254 0.03 -1.03 20.17
N PHE A 255 0.93 -1.48 21.05
CA PHE A 255 1.79 -0.60 21.83
C PHE A 255 2.84 0.08 20.95
N ILE A 256 3.42 -0.64 19.98
CA ILE A 256 4.34 -0.06 18.99
C ILE A 256 3.62 0.97 18.12
N ALA A 257 2.40 0.65 17.68
CA ALA A 257 1.58 1.57 16.88
C ALA A 257 1.26 2.85 17.66
N LEU A 258 0.84 2.73 18.93
CA LEU A 258 0.58 3.88 19.80
C LEU A 258 1.85 4.71 20.05
N ASN A 259 2.98 4.07 20.32
CA ASN A 259 4.26 4.75 20.51
C ASN A 259 4.60 5.61 19.28
N THR A 260 4.38 5.07 18.07
CA THR A 260 4.62 5.80 16.83
C THR A 260 3.71 7.03 16.70
N ILE A 261 2.41 6.88 16.99
CA ILE A 261 1.43 7.98 16.94
C ILE A 261 1.79 9.10 17.93
N VAL A 262 2.24 8.76 19.14
CA VAL A 262 2.61 9.74 20.18
C VAL A 262 3.96 10.40 19.89
N SER A 263 4.92 9.64 19.34
CA SER A 263 6.27 10.13 19.08
C SER A 263 6.32 11.18 17.97
N ILE A 264 5.46 11.09 16.96
CA ILE A 264 5.46 12.02 15.81
C ILE A 264 5.16 13.47 16.23
N PRO A 265 4.07 13.77 16.97
CA PRO A 265 3.81 15.11 17.52
C PRO A 265 4.91 15.56 18.49
N SER A 266 5.38 14.67 19.37
CA SER A 266 6.42 15.00 20.36
C SER A 266 7.75 15.42 19.71
N ILE A 267 8.08 14.88 18.55
CA ILE A 267 9.24 15.31 17.75
C ILE A 267 8.95 16.64 17.04
N SER A 268 7.72 16.88 16.60
CA SER A 268 7.31 18.13 15.93
C SER A 268 7.30 19.35 16.85
N ASP A 269 7.03 19.16 18.15
CA ASP A 269 6.97 20.24 19.15
C ASP A 269 8.34 20.62 19.73
N ARG A 270 9.43 19.96 19.33
CA ARG A 270 10.76 20.38 19.77
C ARG A 270 11.12 21.71 19.11
N PRO A 271 11.40 22.78 19.89
CA PRO A 271 11.94 24.01 19.31
C PRO A 271 13.24 23.66 18.59
N LYS A 272 13.49 24.35 17.46
CA LYS A 272 14.77 24.27 16.74
C LYS A 272 15.89 24.66 17.69
N HIS A 273 16.43 23.70 18.44
CA HIS A 273 17.74 23.87 19.03
C HIS A 273 18.71 23.88 17.86
N VAL A 274 19.24 25.07 17.59
CA VAL A 274 20.53 25.28 16.93
C VAL A 274 21.49 24.29 17.57
N TYR A 275 21.91 23.26 16.83
CA TYR A 275 23.06 22.46 17.23
C TYR A 275 24.31 23.28 16.89
N PRO A 276 25.14 23.67 17.87
CA PRO A 276 26.41 24.33 17.60
C PRO A 276 27.53 23.29 17.63
N PHE A 277 27.57 22.32 16.73
CA PHE A 277 28.71 21.38 16.55
C PHE A 277 28.58 20.76 15.16
N GLY A 278 29.52 20.79 14.21
CA GLY A 278 30.87 21.35 14.08
C GLY A 278 31.31 21.07 12.64
#